data_AF-A0A369MC37-F1
#
_entry.id   AF-A0A369MC37-F1
#
_cell.length_a   1.000
_cell.length_b   1.000
_cell.length_c   1.000
_cell.angle_alpha   90.00
_cell.angle_beta   90.00
_cell.angle_gamma   90.00
#
_symmetry.space_group_name_H-M   'P 1'
#
loop_
_entity.id
_entity.type
_entity.pdbx_description
1 polymer ?
#
loop_
_entity_poly.entity_id
_entity_poly.type
_entity_poly.pdbx_seq_one_letter_code
_entity_poly.pdbx_strand_id
1 'polypeptide(L)'
;MSKEPDEDSESIKNEASDVEEEAEQPVDPLLLASQAPPVMGSIARDLSTISGTASMVCLNPGPTNDHYNRFGITMPDGQYLIGHCMDYGQAAPADGTYNFTGVWDSGARAYNVTLDTAGANKNPGSLAPYPCQRVGNFYWTPKGSVELYKSSTKPDMTNGNPVYSLSGAKYDVYRSNDDGYVLTLTTNASGYASASGLPYGSYYCVESQPPTGFFKDTSRHYFDVSGNAVIRVSDVPYDDPVGALLHKADPLTGGTAQGGGTLGGAEFTVKYYAGYYSSDPAAQGISPMRTWVMRTDSDGFCYFDSSYVVSGDPFYIGAAGTPTFPLGTVTVQETKAPEGYVLSSAARPNDVFVQRITMSGIEGNPAEVWNEHQFLDDSIRGGVKTTKLDGYYQSATAQGDGTMQGATFAIKNASGNPVVVGGVTYEPGKDVATITSGADGVAQTASDLLPYGTYELRETVPPEGYLLSD
;
A
#
# COMPACT_ATOMS: atom_id res chain seq x y z
N MET A 1 -20.47 36.62 -67.30
CA MET A 1 -20.06 35.22 -67.52
C MET A 1 -18.55 35.18 -67.32
N SER A 2 -18.07 34.23 -66.52
CA SER A 2 -16.65 33.86 -66.30
C SER A 2 -15.95 34.39 -65.04
N LYS A 3 -15.18 33.45 -64.46
CA LYS A 3 -14.49 33.34 -63.16
C LYS A 3 -13.37 34.37 -62.88
N GLU A 4 -13.15 34.58 -61.57
CA GLU A 4 -11.90 34.74 -60.76
C GLU A 4 -10.51 34.69 -61.44
N PRO A 5 -9.43 35.32 -60.88
CA PRO A 5 -8.87 34.95 -59.56
C PRO A 5 -8.16 36.04 -58.69
N ASP A 6 -7.62 35.56 -57.56
CA ASP A 6 -6.91 36.15 -56.40
C ASP A 6 -5.71 37.10 -56.65
N GLU A 7 -5.41 38.01 -55.69
CA GLU A 7 -4.25 37.93 -54.76
C GLU A 7 -4.07 39.21 -53.89
N ASP A 8 -3.55 38.97 -52.68
CA ASP A 8 -2.73 39.83 -51.80
C ASP A 8 -3.32 41.03 -51.03
N SER A 9 -3.38 40.87 -49.70
CA SER A 9 -2.90 41.93 -48.80
C SER A 9 -2.33 41.36 -47.50
N GLU A 10 -1.11 41.82 -47.21
CA GLU A 10 -0.26 41.53 -46.06
C GLU A 10 -0.90 41.94 -44.72
N SER A 11 -0.64 41.17 -43.65
CA SER A 11 -0.64 41.74 -42.30
C SER A 11 0.52 41.18 -41.45
N ILE A 12 1.53 42.05 -41.34
CA ILE A 12 2.31 42.43 -40.15
C ILE A 12 2.62 41.32 -39.13
N LYS A 13 3.91 40.93 -39.12
CA LYS A 13 4.59 40.18 -38.06
C LYS A 13 4.60 40.96 -36.74
N ASN A 14 4.11 40.33 -35.67
CA ASN A 14 4.49 40.63 -34.29
C ASN A 14 5.38 39.49 -33.81
N GLU A 15 6.68 39.76 -33.63
CA GLU A 15 7.58 38.89 -32.88
C GLU A 15 7.33 39.13 -31.38
N ALA A 16 6.59 38.23 -30.75
CA ALA A 16 6.63 38.02 -29.31
C ALA A 16 7.46 36.75 -29.08
N SER A 17 8.56 36.90 -28.34
CA SER A 17 9.42 35.81 -27.91
C SER A 17 8.67 34.93 -26.90
N ASP A 18 8.21 33.76 -27.33
CA ASP A 18 7.82 32.68 -26.43
C ASP A 18 9.08 32.12 -25.76
N VAL A 19 9.26 32.48 -24.49
CA VAL A 19 10.14 31.74 -23.60
C VAL A 19 9.33 30.54 -23.14
N GLU A 20 9.60 29.37 -23.73
CA GLU A 20 9.10 28.10 -23.20
C GLU A 20 9.62 27.95 -21.76
N GLU A 21 8.69 27.98 -20.82
CA GLU A 21 8.92 27.58 -19.43
C GLU A 21 9.23 26.08 -19.46
N GLU A 22 10.51 25.71 -19.40
CA GLU A 22 10.92 24.31 -19.19
C GLU A 22 10.29 23.84 -17.87
N ALA A 23 9.24 23.03 -17.98
CA ALA A 23 8.69 22.32 -16.84
C ALA A 23 9.80 21.46 -16.22
N GLU A 24 10.18 21.76 -14.98
CA GLU A 24 11.05 20.92 -14.16
C GLU A 24 10.52 19.47 -14.20
N GLN A 25 11.26 18.60 -14.87
CA GLN A 25 11.00 17.17 -14.87
C GLN A 25 10.99 16.69 -13.40
N PRO A 26 10.00 15.87 -12.98
CA PRO A 26 9.97 15.36 -11.61
C PRO A 26 11.23 14.55 -11.34
N VAL A 27 12.02 15.01 -10.38
CA VAL A 27 13.26 14.35 -9.95
C VAL A 27 12.90 12.98 -9.38
N ASP A 28 13.49 11.92 -9.92
CA ASP A 28 13.26 10.54 -9.45
C ASP A 28 13.59 10.43 -7.95
N PRO A 29 12.60 10.13 -7.08
CA PRO A 29 12.81 10.02 -5.63
C PRO A 29 13.85 8.97 -5.23
N LEU A 30 14.10 7.94 -6.06
CA LEU A 30 15.11 6.91 -5.83
C LEU A 30 16.53 7.42 -6.09
N LEU A 31 16.70 8.43 -6.95
CA LEU A 31 17.99 9.07 -7.21
C LEU A 31 18.44 9.96 -6.04
N LEU A 32 17.50 10.62 -5.34
CA LEU A 32 17.79 11.35 -4.10
C LEU A 32 18.09 10.42 -2.91
N ALA A 33 17.54 9.21 -2.89
CA ALA A 33 17.78 8.24 -1.84
C ALA A 33 19.16 7.55 -1.97
N SER A 34 19.64 7.32 -3.19
CA SER A 34 20.89 6.57 -3.46
C SER A 34 22.17 7.42 -3.44
N GLN A 35 22.08 8.74 -3.51
CA GLN A 35 23.22 9.66 -3.38
C GLN A 35 23.45 10.17 -1.94
N ALA A 36 22.78 9.58 -0.95
CA ALA A 36 22.87 10.04 0.43
C ALA A 36 24.28 9.77 1.00
N PRO A 37 24.96 10.78 1.57
CA PRO A 37 26.16 10.52 2.38
C PRO A 37 25.79 9.59 3.55
N PRO A 38 26.73 8.75 4.02
CA PRO A 38 26.47 7.77 5.06
C PRO A 38 25.88 8.43 6.30
N VAL A 39 24.98 7.72 6.99
CA VAL A 39 24.52 8.08 8.34
C VAL A 39 25.78 8.29 9.18
N MET A 40 26.11 9.54 9.47
CA MET A 40 27.18 9.81 10.42
C MET A 40 26.70 9.27 11.76
N GLY A 41 27.34 8.18 12.21
CA GLY A 41 27.23 7.73 13.57
C GLY A 41 27.41 8.91 14.51
N SER A 42 26.59 8.93 15.57
CA SER A 42 26.50 9.97 16.59
C SER A 42 27.86 10.26 17.25
N ILE A 43 28.67 11.09 16.62
CA ILE A 43 29.69 11.87 17.33
C ILE A 43 28.96 13.14 17.71
N ALA A 44 28.44 13.20 18.94
CA ALA A 44 27.88 14.43 19.48
C ALA A 44 28.89 15.55 19.26
N ARG A 45 28.56 16.52 18.40
CA ARG A 45 29.45 17.66 18.20
C ARG A 45 29.53 18.41 19.53
N ASP A 46 30.75 18.74 19.95
CA ASP A 46 30.94 19.57 21.12
C ASP A 46 30.42 20.99 20.83
N LEU A 47 29.23 21.29 21.34
CA LEU A 47 28.59 22.60 21.24
C LEU A 47 29.02 23.55 22.38
N SER A 48 30.07 23.22 23.14
CA SER A 48 30.56 24.09 24.22
C SER A 48 31.29 25.34 23.70
N THR A 49 31.81 25.30 22.46
CA THR A 49 32.49 26.43 21.82
C THR A 49 32.08 26.59 20.37
N ILE A 50 32.25 27.80 19.83
CA ILE A 50 32.01 28.13 18.43
C ILE A 50 33.10 29.07 17.93
N SER A 51 33.45 28.99 16.65
CA SER A 51 34.39 29.92 16.03
C SER A 51 33.99 30.22 14.59
N GLY A 52 34.41 31.37 14.09
CA GLY A 52 34.15 31.77 12.71
C GLY A 52 34.63 33.19 12.46
N THR A 53 34.02 33.86 11.48
CA THR A 53 34.29 35.27 11.17
C THR A 53 33.01 36.10 11.24
N ALA A 54 33.09 37.32 11.76
CA ALA A 54 31.98 38.27 11.78
C ALA A 54 32.41 39.62 11.20
N SER A 55 31.47 40.33 10.58
CA SER A 55 31.71 41.71 10.13
C SER A 55 31.48 42.66 11.29
N MET A 56 32.33 43.69 11.40
CA MET A 56 32.28 44.66 12.46
C MET A 56 32.47 46.08 11.92
N VAL A 57 31.64 47.01 12.40
CA VAL A 57 31.71 48.44 12.10
C VAL A 57 31.76 49.24 13.40
N CYS A 58 32.63 50.24 13.47
CA CYS A 58 32.71 51.16 14.59
C CYS A 58 31.58 52.19 14.52
N LEU A 59 30.74 52.27 15.56
CA LEU A 59 29.54 53.12 15.55
C LEU A 59 29.78 54.52 16.14
N ASN A 60 30.79 54.68 16.99
CA ASN A 60 31.09 55.94 17.68
C ASN A 60 32.61 56.18 17.78
N PRO A 61 33.32 56.40 16.66
CA PRO A 61 34.77 56.52 16.67
C PRO A 61 35.33 57.79 17.36
N GLY A 62 34.50 58.71 17.88
CA GLY A 62 34.90 60.03 18.43
C GLY A 62 35.14 60.07 19.95
N PRO A 63 35.33 61.27 20.56
CA PRO A 63 35.47 61.42 22.02
C PRO A 63 34.18 61.02 22.74
N THR A 64 34.16 59.81 23.26
CA THR A 64 33.06 59.25 24.04
C THR A 64 33.27 59.61 25.51
N ASN A 65 32.27 60.25 26.13
CA ASN A 65 32.25 60.45 27.59
C ASN A 65 31.76 59.18 28.31
N ASP A 66 31.22 58.25 27.54
CA ASP A 66 30.84 56.90 27.88
C ASP A 66 32.07 55.98 27.76
N HIS A 67 32.37 55.27 28.83
CA HIS A 67 33.63 54.53 29.03
C HIS A 67 33.91 53.39 28.02
N TYR A 68 33.12 53.19 26.94
CA TYR A 68 33.33 52.14 25.93
C TYR A 68 32.84 52.52 24.52
N ASN A 69 33.71 52.42 23.52
CA ASN A 69 33.31 52.41 22.11
C ASN A 69 32.37 51.23 21.80
N ARG A 70 31.42 51.47 20.90
CA ARG A 70 30.36 50.56 20.46
C ARG A 70 30.63 50.09 19.04
N PHE A 71 30.47 48.80 18.84
CA PHE A 71 30.71 48.15 17.55
C PHE A 71 29.44 47.44 17.09
N GLY A 72 29.00 47.75 15.88
CA GLY A 72 27.96 47.00 15.19
C GLY A 72 28.57 45.74 14.62
N ILE A 73 28.03 44.59 15.00
CA ILE A 73 28.58 43.28 14.65
C ILE A 73 27.51 42.52 13.87
N THR A 74 27.81 42.17 12.64
CA THR A 74 26.97 41.28 11.82
C THR A 74 27.57 39.87 11.87
N MET A 75 26.87 38.97 12.54
CA MET A 75 27.25 37.56 12.66
C MET A 75 27.01 36.80 11.34
N PRO A 76 27.58 35.58 11.16
CA PRO A 76 27.43 34.80 9.92
C PRO A 76 25.99 34.54 9.48
N ASP A 77 25.05 34.45 10.43
CA ASP A 77 23.63 34.25 10.18
C ASP A 77 22.87 35.57 9.93
N GLY A 78 23.58 36.69 9.79
CA GLY A 78 23.04 38.01 9.54
C GLY A 78 22.52 38.73 10.79
N GLN A 79 22.58 38.12 11.98
CA GLN A 79 22.18 38.79 13.21
C GLN A 79 23.08 39.99 13.50
N TYR A 80 22.46 41.16 13.73
CA TYR A 80 23.16 42.38 14.09
C TYR A 80 23.15 42.59 15.62
N LEU A 81 24.34 42.64 16.20
CA LEU A 81 24.59 42.73 17.63
C LEU A 81 25.45 43.96 17.93
N ILE A 82 25.46 44.39 19.19
CA ILE A 82 26.31 45.50 19.63
C ILE A 82 27.34 44.95 20.61
N GLY A 83 28.61 45.04 20.24
CA GLY A 83 29.73 44.73 21.11
C GLY A 83 30.43 45.98 21.63
N HIS A 84 31.32 45.75 22.58
CA HIS A 84 32.14 46.78 23.22
C HIS A 84 33.60 46.37 23.24
N CYS A 85 34.49 47.36 23.31
CA CYS A 85 35.91 47.08 23.49
C CYS A 85 36.15 46.43 24.87
N MET A 86 36.90 45.34 24.92
CA MET A 86 37.18 44.60 26.16
C MET A 86 38.52 44.96 26.80
N ASP A 87 39.41 45.64 26.07
CA ASP A 87 40.79 45.89 26.54
C ASP A 87 41.00 47.32 27.03
N TYR A 88 40.54 48.30 26.25
CA TYR A 88 40.77 49.72 26.49
C TYR A 88 39.54 50.51 26.04
N GLY A 89 38.76 51.04 26.97
CA GLY A 89 37.42 51.59 26.70
C GLY A 89 37.32 52.58 25.52
N GLN A 90 38.39 53.31 25.22
CA GLN A 90 38.43 54.34 24.16
C GLN A 90 39.04 53.86 22.83
N ALA A 91 39.51 52.62 22.73
CA ALA A 91 40.16 52.10 21.54
C ALA A 91 39.13 51.62 20.50
N ALA A 92 39.33 51.98 19.22
CA ALA A 92 38.46 51.55 18.13
C ALA A 92 39.29 50.92 16.99
N PRO A 93 39.20 49.60 16.77
CA PRO A 93 39.72 48.96 15.56
C PRO A 93 38.95 49.46 14.33
N ALA A 94 39.61 49.41 13.17
CA ALA A 94 39.01 49.72 11.88
C ALA A 94 37.88 48.75 11.55
N ASP A 95 36.94 49.20 10.72
CA ASP A 95 35.87 48.35 10.20
C ASP A 95 36.46 47.18 9.39
N GLY A 96 35.85 46.01 9.47
CA GLY A 96 36.38 44.84 8.80
C GLY A 96 35.72 43.53 9.21
N THR A 97 36.27 42.43 8.68
CA THR A 97 35.89 41.07 9.07
C THR A 97 36.95 40.50 9.99
N TYR A 98 36.53 39.98 11.14
CA TYR A 98 37.42 39.49 12.19
C TYR A 98 37.04 38.07 12.59
N ASN A 99 38.04 37.28 12.98
CA ASN A 99 37.80 35.98 13.59
C ASN A 99 37.10 36.17 14.93
N PHE A 100 36.24 35.25 15.32
CA PHE A 100 35.66 35.20 16.65
C PHE A 100 35.78 33.80 17.24
N THR A 101 35.78 33.77 18.57
CA THR A 101 35.52 32.57 19.37
C THR A 101 34.35 32.86 20.30
N GLY A 102 33.52 31.87 20.56
CA GLY A 102 32.44 31.93 21.52
C GLY A 102 32.44 30.72 22.44
N VAL A 103 32.05 30.93 23.69
CA VAL A 103 31.89 29.87 24.69
C VAL A 103 30.42 29.84 25.09
N TRP A 104 29.82 28.66 25.12
CA TRP A 104 28.42 28.50 25.52
C TRP A 104 28.22 28.92 26.98
N ASP A 105 27.30 29.85 27.21
CA ASP A 105 26.86 30.27 28.53
C ASP A 105 25.47 29.66 28.82
N SER A 106 25.40 28.74 29.78
CA SER A 106 24.15 28.06 30.14
C SER A 106 23.11 28.98 30.78
N GLY A 107 23.55 30.06 31.44
CA GLY A 107 22.65 31.04 32.06
C GLY A 107 22.03 31.98 31.03
N ALA A 108 22.84 32.47 30.08
CA ALA A 108 22.39 33.31 28.98
C ALA A 108 21.72 32.52 27.84
N ARG A 109 21.93 31.20 27.79
CA ARG A 109 21.48 30.29 26.71
C ARG A 109 21.94 30.74 25.32
N ALA A 110 23.18 31.20 25.25
CA ALA A 110 23.80 31.76 24.07
C ALA A 110 25.32 31.64 24.17
N TYR A 111 26.02 31.81 23.06
CA TYR A 111 27.48 31.91 23.08
C TYR A 111 27.90 33.32 23.50
N ASN A 112 28.73 33.42 24.52
CA ASN A 112 29.45 34.65 24.83
C ASN A 112 30.60 34.79 23.82
N VAL A 113 30.49 35.73 22.90
CA VAL A 113 31.37 35.85 21.73
C VAL A 113 32.42 36.95 21.95
N THR A 114 33.65 36.66 21.54
CA THR A 114 34.75 37.61 21.46
C THR A 114 35.34 37.58 20.06
N LEU A 115 35.36 38.73 19.39
CA LEU A 115 36.10 38.96 18.15
C LEU A 115 37.57 39.23 18.49
N ASP A 116 38.47 38.56 17.77
CA ASP A 116 39.90 38.82 17.77
C ASP A 116 40.21 39.94 16.76
N THR A 117 40.46 41.13 17.28
CA THR A 117 40.87 42.31 16.51
C THR A 117 42.36 42.61 16.72
N ALA A 118 43.13 41.63 17.16
CA ALA A 118 44.56 41.79 17.35
C ALA A 118 45.26 42.13 16.01
N GLY A 119 46.13 43.12 16.04
CA GLY A 119 46.81 43.61 14.83
C GLY A 119 45.93 44.39 13.84
N ALA A 120 44.67 44.70 14.18
CA ALA A 120 43.83 45.59 13.39
C ALA A 120 44.48 46.98 13.24
N ASN A 121 44.18 47.69 12.15
CA ASN A 121 44.46 49.13 12.07
C ASN A 121 43.54 49.89 13.02
N LYS A 122 43.98 51.04 13.56
CA LYS A 122 43.07 51.91 14.32
C LYS A 122 42.06 52.57 13.38
N ASN A 123 40.82 52.72 13.85
CA ASN A 123 39.84 53.55 13.18
C ASN A 123 40.37 55.00 13.13
N PRO A 124 40.31 55.70 11.99
CA PRO A 124 40.84 57.07 11.86
C PRO A 124 40.27 58.06 12.89
N GLY A 125 39.03 57.88 13.34
CA GLY A 125 38.44 58.73 14.38
C GLY A 125 38.94 58.44 15.80
N SER A 126 39.56 57.27 16.03
CA SER A 126 39.95 56.82 17.36
C SER A 126 41.03 57.72 17.98
N LEU A 127 40.76 58.19 19.19
CA LEU A 127 41.71 58.99 19.98
C LEU A 127 42.75 58.14 20.72
N ALA A 128 42.52 56.83 20.83
CA ALA A 128 43.49 55.91 21.42
C ALA A 128 44.70 55.70 20.47
N PRO A 129 45.92 55.59 21.01
CA PRO A 129 47.11 55.33 20.20
C PRO A 129 47.11 53.92 19.58
N TYR A 130 46.33 52.99 20.13
CA TYR A 130 46.25 51.59 19.70
C TYR A 130 44.77 51.17 19.52
N PRO A 131 44.48 50.23 18.60
CA PRO A 131 43.13 49.69 18.45
C PRO A 131 42.80 48.71 19.57
N CYS A 132 41.50 48.48 19.77
CA CYS A 132 41.05 47.38 20.63
C CYS A 132 41.58 46.06 20.07
N GLN A 133 42.00 45.12 20.92
CA GLN A 133 42.49 43.81 20.50
C GLN A 133 41.37 42.75 20.58
N ARG A 134 40.33 43.01 21.38
CA ARG A 134 39.19 42.14 21.57
C ARG A 134 37.90 42.95 21.68
N VAL A 135 36.94 42.62 20.83
CA VAL A 135 35.57 43.19 20.91
C VAL A 135 34.62 42.09 21.35
N GLY A 136 33.85 42.33 22.40
CA GLY A 136 32.95 41.33 23.00
C GLY A 136 31.86 41.97 23.84
N ASN A 137 31.51 41.33 24.96
CA ASN A 137 30.38 41.72 25.83
C ASN A 137 29.01 41.65 25.13
N PHE A 138 28.83 40.66 24.26
CA PHE A 138 27.55 40.36 23.64
C PHE A 138 27.36 38.86 23.53
N TYR A 139 26.09 38.46 23.44
CA TYR A 139 25.70 37.06 23.31
C TYR A 139 25.13 36.82 21.91
N TRP A 140 25.48 35.68 21.32
CA TRP A 140 24.95 35.25 20.03
C TRP A 140 24.31 33.88 20.13
N THR A 141 23.10 33.76 19.59
CA THR A 141 22.39 32.49 19.46
C THR A 141 22.31 32.14 17.98
N PRO A 142 23.28 31.36 17.45
CA PRO A 142 23.23 30.92 16.07
C PRO A 142 21.99 30.08 15.84
N LYS A 143 21.39 30.25 14.65
CA LYS A 143 20.21 29.50 14.24
C LYS A 143 20.50 28.67 13.00
N GLY A 144 19.84 27.52 12.94
CA GLY A 144 19.89 26.58 11.84
C GLY A 144 18.50 26.16 11.38
N SER A 145 18.48 25.09 10.60
CA SER A 145 17.29 24.47 10.04
C SER A 145 17.30 22.97 10.27
N VAL A 146 16.13 22.38 10.09
CA VAL A 146 15.93 20.93 10.06
C VAL A 146 15.04 20.57 8.87
N GLU A 147 15.39 19.49 8.20
CA GLU A 147 14.63 18.84 7.14
C GLU A 147 14.32 17.40 7.58
N LEU A 148 13.11 16.95 7.31
CA LEU A 148 12.65 15.59 7.61
C LEU A 148 12.13 14.95 6.33
N TYR A 149 12.61 13.75 6.05
CA TYR A 149 12.17 12.92 4.93
C TYR A 149 11.53 11.65 5.45
N LYS A 150 10.23 11.52 5.18
CA LYS A 150 9.40 10.37 5.55
C LYS A 150 9.26 9.41 4.37
N SER A 151 9.32 8.12 4.67
CA SER A 151 9.16 7.05 3.68
C SER A 151 8.31 5.90 4.21
N SER A 152 7.98 4.96 3.33
CA SER A 152 7.36 3.67 3.65
C SER A 152 8.44 2.59 3.75
N THR A 153 8.32 1.66 4.70
CA THR A 153 9.19 0.46 4.72
C THR A 153 8.82 -0.57 3.65
N LYS A 154 7.67 -0.40 2.97
CA LYS A 154 7.16 -1.27 1.90
C LYS A 154 6.68 -0.44 0.70
N PRO A 155 7.59 0.23 -0.03
CA PRO A 155 7.22 1.09 -1.16
C PRO A 155 6.44 0.35 -2.25
N ASP A 156 6.70 -0.95 -2.46
CA ASP A 156 5.97 -1.75 -3.46
C ASP A 156 4.46 -1.83 -3.20
N MET A 157 4.02 -1.70 -1.94
CA MET A 157 2.60 -1.71 -1.56
C MET A 157 1.97 -0.32 -1.59
N THR A 158 2.77 0.70 -1.25
CA THR A 158 2.28 2.06 -0.97
C THR A 158 2.42 2.99 -2.18
N ASN A 159 3.44 2.79 -3.03
CA ASN A 159 3.66 3.64 -4.19
C ASN A 159 2.57 3.41 -5.23
N GLY A 160 1.99 4.52 -5.73
CA GLY A 160 0.88 4.47 -6.67
C GLY A 160 -0.47 4.08 -6.05
N ASN A 161 -0.53 3.92 -4.72
CA ASN A 161 -1.77 3.57 -4.03
C ASN A 161 -2.32 4.77 -3.24
N PRO A 162 -3.45 5.38 -3.67
CA PRO A 162 -3.94 6.63 -3.12
C PRO A 162 -4.55 6.51 -1.71
N VAL A 163 -4.71 5.30 -1.18
CA VAL A 163 -5.18 5.10 0.20
C VAL A 163 -4.04 5.12 1.23
N TYR A 164 -2.79 5.17 0.77
CA TYR A 164 -1.64 5.52 1.58
C TYR A 164 -1.22 6.97 1.29
N SER A 165 -0.81 7.69 2.32
CA SER A 165 -0.25 9.04 2.17
C SER A 165 1.02 9.15 2.99
N LEU A 166 1.99 9.90 2.51
CA LEU A 166 3.11 10.37 3.34
C LEU A 166 2.85 11.78 3.89
N SER A 167 1.78 12.45 3.46
CA SER A 167 1.41 13.78 3.92
C SER A 167 0.64 13.74 5.24
N GLY A 168 0.87 14.76 6.06
CA GLY A 168 0.13 14.98 7.30
C GLY A 168 0.69 14.21 8.49
N ALA A 169 1.81 13.49 8.32
CA ALA A 169 2.57 12.97 9.46
C ALA A 169 3.07 14.16 10.28
N LYS A 170 2.90 14.09 11.60
CA LYS A 170 3.33 15.13 12.52
C LYS A 170 4.44 14.61 13.40
N TYR A 171 5.54 15.36 13.45
CA TYR A 171 6.69 15.09 14.30
C TYR A 171 6.89 16.24 15.27
N ASP A 172 6.65 15.98 16.55
CA ASP A 172 6.87 16.97 17.60
C ASP A 172 8.36 16.96 17.97
N VAL A 173 8.99 18.14 17.90
CA VAL A 173 10.41 18.36 18.15
C VAL A 173 10.60 18.88 19.56
N TYR A 174 11.55 18.29 20.27
CA TYR A 174 11.91 18.60 21.65
C TYR A 174 13.41 18.82 21.78
N ARG A 175 13.81 19.62 22.76
CA ARG A 175 15.21 19.76 23.16
C ARG A 175 15.63 18.55 23.98
N SER A 176 16.78 17.97 23.66
CA SER A 176 17.23 16.72 24.31
C SER A 176 17.65 16.88 25.77
N ASN A 177 17.95 18.10 26.22
CA ASN A 177 18.48 18.34 27.56
C ASN A 177 17.40 18.52 28.64
N ASP A 178 16.20 18.98 28.26
CA ASP A 178 15.12 19.29 29.20
C ASP A 178 13.73 18.87 28.71
N ASP A 179 13.65 18.08 27.63
CA ASP A 179 12.42 17.66 26.95
C ASP A 179 11.48 18.84 26.62
N GLY A 180 12.03 20.06 26.47
CA GLY A 180 11.24 21.23 26.16
C GLY A 180 10.77 21.24 24.71
N TYR A 181 9.46 21.29 24.49
CA TYR A 181 8.84 21.39 23.16
C TYR A 181 9.34 22.61 22.38
N VAL A 182 9.50 22.43 21.06
CA VAL A 182 10.05 23.44 20.14
C VAL A 182 9.03 23.79 19.06
N LEU A 183 8.65 22.81 18.24
CA LEU A 183 7.75 22.95 17.10
C LEU A 183 7.23 21.57 16.65
N THR A 184 6.28 21.56 15.73
CA THR A 184 5.84 20.35 15.02
C THR A 184 6.22 20.46 13.55
N LEU A 185 6.90 19.45 13.00
CA LEU A 185 7.09 19.27 11.57
C LEU A 185 5.89 18.53 11.00
N THR A 186 5.34 19.00 9.88
CA THR A 186 4.24 18.33 9.16
C THR A 186 4.67 18.01 7.74
N THR A 187 4.57 16.74 7.35
CA THR A 187 5.00 16.29 6.02
C THR A 187 4.02 16.69 4.92
N ASN A 188 4.56 17.07 3.77
CA ASN A 188 3.81 17.28 2.53
C ASN A 188 3.59 15.94 1.78
N ALA A 189 3.03 15.99 0.56
CA ALA A 189 2.75 14.81 -0.26
C ALA A 189 3.99 13.95 -0.61
N SER A 190 5.19 14.55 -0.67
CA SER A 190 6.43 13.81 -0.91
C SER A 190 7.07 13.25 0.38
N GLY A 191 6.40 13.40 1.53
CA GLY A 191 6.94 13.02 2.83
C GLY A 191 7.99 14.01 3.37
N TYR A 192 8.10 15.20 2.78
CA TYR A 192 9.06 16.21 3.19
C TYR A 192 8.45 17.21 4.18
N ALA A 193 9.22 17.56 5.21
CA ALA A 193 8.93 18.67 6.12
C ALA A 193 10.21 19.46 6.41
N SER A 194 10.10 20.75 6.72
CA SER A 194 11.24 21.53 7.18
C SER A 194 10.85 22.63 8.15
N ALA A 195 11.82 23.09 8.93
CA ALA A 195 11.73 24.28 9.75
C ALA A 195 13.08 24.99 9.82
N SER A 196 13.06 26.31 9.97
CA SER A 196 14.24 27.14 10.14
C SER A 196 14.14 28.00 11.38
N GLY A 197 15.26 28.60 11.79
CA GLY A 197 15.30 29.46 12.97
C GLY A 197 15.46 28.73 14.30
N LEU A 198 15.81 27.44 14.26
CA LEU A 198 16.09 26.65 15.47
C LEU A 198 17.46 27.07 16.02
N PRO A 199 17.58 27.40 17.33
CA PRO A 199 18.89 27.58 17.94
C PRO A 199 19.79 26.37 17.71
N TYR A 200 21.10 26.58 17.66
CA TYR A 200 22.01 25.44 17.67
C TYR A 200 21.85 24.64 18.97
N GLY A 201 21.86 23.33 18.86
CA GLY A 201 21.57 22.44 19.97
C GLY A 201 21.24 21.02 19.56
N SER A 202 21.11 20.15 20.56
CA SER A 202 20.67 18.77 20.40
C SER A 202 19.17 18.65 20.64
N TYR A 203 18.51 17.93 19.74
CA TYR A 203 17.07 17.76 19.69
C TYR A 203 16.71 16.28 19.48
N TYR A 204 15.44 15.97 19.68
CA TYR A 204 14.83 14.77 19.13
C TYR A 204 13.43 15.09 18.62
N CYS A 205 12.94 14.30 17.67
CA CYS A 205 11.53 14.31 17.31
C CYS A 205 10.87 12.97 17.62
N VAL A 206 9.56 13.01 17.85
CA VAL A 206 8.69 11.83 17.97
C VAL A 206 7.52 12.01 17.02
N GLU A 207 7.11 10.94 16.36
CA GLU A 207 5.88 10.98 15.58
C GLU A 207 4.71 11.12 16.56
N SER A 208 3.97 12.22 16.48
CA SER A 208 2.78 12.45 17.30
C SER A 208 1.53 11.95 16.60
N GLN A 209 1.49 12.04 15.27
CA GLN A 209 0.42 11.55 14.41
C GLN A 209 1.03 10.89 13.15
N PRO A 210 0.81 9.58 12.91
CA PRO A 210 1.23 8.94 11.67
C PRO A 210 0.42 9.48 10.49
N PRO A 211 0.97 9.38 9.26
CA PRO A 211 0.19 9.68 8.08
C PRO A 211 -0.81 8.55 7.77
N THR A 212 -1.80 8.85 6.93
CA THR A 212 -2.87 7.89 6.60
C THR A 212 -2.32 6.59 6.03
N GLY A 213 -2.74 5.46 6.60
CA GLY A 213 -2.39 4.12 6.14
C GLY A 213 -1.11 3.54 6.75
N PHE A 214 -0.52 4.19 7.75
CA PHE A 214 0.71 3.74 8.41
C PHE A 214 0.54 3.55 9.91
N PHE A 215 1.22 2.54 10.45
CA PHE A 215 1.39 2.39 11.89
C PHE A 215 2.28 3.50 12.43
N LYS A 216 1.94 3.99 13.62
CA LYS A 216 2.72 5.02 14.33
C LYS A 216 4.11 4.52 14.70
N ASP A 217 5.14 5.26 14.33
CA ASP A 217 6.48 5.08 14.90
C ASP A 217 6.54 5.66 16.32
N THR A 218 6.97 4.83 17.27
CA THR A 218 7.06 5.22 18.69
C THR A 218 8.48 5.59 19.12
N SER A 219 9.44 5.52 18.19
CA SER A 219 10.85 5.79 18.44
C SER A 219 11.12 7.30 18.58
N ARG A 220 12.15 7.65 19.36
CA ARG A 220 12.73 9.01 19.36
C ARG A 220 13.83 9.08 18.31
N HIS A 221 13.77 10.10 17.45
CA HIS A 221 14.79 10.36 16.42
C HIS A 221 15.63 11.57 16.82
N TYR A 222 16.85 11.31 17.29
CA TYR A 222 17.77 12.35 17.77
C TYR A 222 18.53 13.02 16.62
N PHE A 223 18.74 14.33 16.72
CA PHE A 223 19.49 15.12 15.74
C PHE A 223 20.11 16.38 16.36
N ASP A 224 21.19 16.88 15.75
CA ASP A 224 21.86 18.12 16.16
C ASP A 224 21.69 19.22 15.11
N VAL A 225 21.29 20.41 15.54
CA VAL A 225 21.27 21.61 14.71
C VAL A 225 22.57 22.37 14.91
N SER A 226 23.42 22.41 13.88
CA SER A 226 24.65 23.23 13.81
C SER A 226 24.81 23.91 12.44
N GLY A 227 23.67 24.18 11.79
CA GLY A 227 23.54 24.48 10.37
C GLY A 227 22.21 23.91 9.88
N ASN A 228 22.23 23.10 8.81
CA ASN A 228 21.08 22.28 8.42
C ASN A 228 21.18 20.86 9.00
N ALA A 229 20.13 20.38 9.64
CA ALA A 229 19.98 19.00 10.11
C ALA A 229 19.05 18.22 9.16
N VAL A 230 19.38 16.96 8.87
CA VAL A 230 18.55 16.11 8.00
C VAL A 230 18.16 14.85 8.77
N ILE A 231 16.85 14.59 8.84
CA ILE A 231 16.24 13.44 9.51
C ILE A 231 15.60 12.56 8.45
N ARG A 232 15.79 11.23 8.56
CA ARG A 232 15.15 10.24 7.69
C ARG A 232 14.42 9.22 8.54
N VAL A 233 13.13 9.06 8.27
CA VAL A 233 12.23 8.20 9.05
C VAL A 233 11.35 7.37 8.11
N SER A 234 10.88 6.23 8.59
CA SER A 234 10.08 5.29 7.81
C SER A 234 9.03 4.61 8.68
N ASP A 235 7.81 4.45 8.17
CA ASP A 235 6.77 3.69 8.90
C ASP A 235 6.42 2.42 8.16
N VAL A 236 5.94 1.46 8.93
CA VAL A 236 5.31 0.25 8.43
C VAL A 236 3.88 0.59 7.99
N PRO A 237 3.49 0.31 6.73
CA PRO A 237 2.10 0.48 6.30
C PRO A 237 1.20 -0.55 6.96
N TYR A 238 -0.08 -0.22 7.11
CA TYR A 238 -1.11 -1.22 7.36
C TYR A 238 -1.22 -2.16 6.16
N ASP A 239 -1.32 -3.45 6.44
CA ASP A 239 -1.57 -4.53 5.49
C ASP A 239 -2.42 -5.61 6.18
N ASP A 240 -2.93 -6.55 5.41
CA ASP A 240 -3.79 -7.62 5.91
C ASP A 240 -3.21 -8.98 5.51
N PRO A 241 -2.46 -9.67 6.40
CA PRO A 241 -1.92 -11.00 6.14
C PRO A 241 -3.05 -11.96 5.76
N VAL A 242 -2.84 -12.83 4.77
CA VAL A 242 -3.88 -13.76 4.33
C VAL A 242 -3.39 -15.20 4.44
N GLY A 243 -4.08 -15.99 5.25
CA GLY A 243 -3.94 -17.44 5.29
C GLY A 243 -4.87 -18.10 4.27
N ALA A 244 -6.10 -18.38 4.69
CA ALA A 244 -7.11 -18.97 3.84
C ALA A 244 -7.74 -17.90 2.94
N LEU A 245 -7.65 -18.10 1.62
CA LEU A 245 -8.18 -17.16 0.64
C LEU A 245 -9.67 -17.40 0.42
N LEU A 246 -10.05 -18.64 0.10
CA LEU A 246 -11.42 -19.01 -0.23
C LEU A 246 -11.65 -20.50 -0.02
N HIS A 247 -12.92 -20.88 -0.01
CA HIS A 247 -13.36 -22.28 0.04
C HIS A 247 -14.48 -22.54 -0.97
N LYS A 248 -14.28 -23.54 -1.83
CA LYS A 248 -15.25 -24.05 -2.79
C LYS A 248 -16.07 -25.16 -2.16
N ALA A 249 -17.39 -25.06 -2.22
CA ALA A 249 -18.28 -26.06 -1.63
C ALA A 249 -19.48 -26.41 -2.53
N ASP A 250 -20.01 -27.61 -2.30
CA ASP A 250 -21.30 -28.04 -2.82
C ASP A 250 -22.42 -27.63 -1.83
N PRO A 251 -23.45 -26.91 -2.30
CA PRO A 251 -24.49 -26.36 -1.43
C PRO A 251 -25.46 -27.41 -0.87
N LEU A 252 -25.52 -28.62 -1.44
CA LEU A 252 -26.46 -29.67 -1.04
C LEU A 252 -25.85 -30.68 -0.07
N THR A 253 -24.54 -30.86 -0.11
CA THR A 253 -23.81 -31.79 0.78
C THR A 253 -23.14 -31.10 1.96
N GLY A 254 -23.05 -29.76 1.95
CA GLY A 254 -22.42 -28.99 3.02
C GLY A 254 -20.89 -29.00 2.98
N GLY A 255 -20.30 -29.08 1.78
CA GLY A 255 -18.85 -28.93 1.59
C GLY A 255 -18.11 -30.17 1.10
N THR A 256 -18.79 -31.22 0.64
CA THR A 256 -18.14 -32.37 -0.01
C THR A 256 -18.60 -32.52 -1.45
N ALA A 257 -17.74 -32.96 -2.34
CA ALA A 257 -18.15 -33.23 -3.71
C ALA A 257 -19.28 -34.29 -3.77
N GLN A 258 -20.20 -34.17 -4.72
CA GLN A 258 -21.25 -35.17 -4.94
C GLN A 258 -20.95 -36.05 -6.17
N GLY A 259 -21.38 -37.31 -6.11
CA GLY A 259 -21.27 -38.26 -7.21
C GLY A 259 -19.83 -38.39 -7.74
N GLY A 260 -19.65 -38.04 -9.02
CA GLY A 260 -18.35 -38.06 -9.69
C GLY A 260 -17.64 -36.71 -9.73
N GLY A 261 -18.19 -35.65 -9.12
CA GLY A 261 -17.58 -34.32 -9.13
C GLY A 261 -16.38 -34.19 -8.18
N THR A 262 -15.67 -33.06 -8.30
CA THR A 262 -14.56 -32.65 -7.41
C THR A 262 -14.79 -31.23 -6.89
N LEU A 263 -14.19 -30.87 -5.76
CA LEU A 263 -14.08 -29.47 -5.30
C LEU A 263 -12.71 -28.87 -5.61
N GLY A 264 -11.71 -29.73 -5.83
CA GLY A 264 -10.39 -29.36 -6.31
C GLY A 264 -10.33 -29.12 -7.81
N GLY A 265 -9.40 -28.25 -8.20
CA GLY A 265 -9.18 -27.89 -9.59
C GLY A 265 -10.01 -26.72 -10.10
N ALA A 266 -10.88 -26.14 -9.26
CA ALA A 266 -11.55 -24.88 -9.55
C ALA A 266 -10.51 -23.77 -9.63
N GLU A 267 -10.59 -22.88 -10.63
CA GLU A 267 -9.66 -21.76 -10.79
C GLU A 267 -10.37 -20.42 -10.62
N PHE A 268 -9.81 -19.58 -9.75
CA PHE A 268 -10.32 -18.27 -9.39
C PHE A 268 -9.36 -17.18 -9.85
N THR A 269 -9.89 -16.18 -10.55
CA THR A 269 -9.14 -14.96 -10.82
C THR A 269 -9.30 -14.00 -9.64
N VAL A 270 -8.18 -13.69 -9.00
CA VAL A 270 -8.05 -12.75 -7.90
C VAL A 270 -7.37 -11.50 -8.42
N LYS A 271 -7.93 -10.32 -8.13
CA LYS A 271 -7.35 -9.04 -8.56
C LYS A 271 -7.25 -8.08 -7.39
N TYR A 272 -6.14 -7.39 -7.31
CA TYR A 272 -5.93 -6.31 -6.35
C TYR A 272 -5.93 -4.96 -7.05
N TYR A 273 -6.65 -4.00 -6.48
CA TYR A 273 -6.79 -2.63 -6.93
C TYR A 273 -6.37 -1.65 -5.83
N ALA A 274 -5.52 -0.70 -6.17
CA ALA A 274 -5.28 0.47 -5.34
C ALA A 274 -6.55 1.34 -5.28
N GLY A 275 -6.98 1.70 -4.07
CA GLY A 275 -8.23 2.44 -3.85
C GLY A 275 -9.37 1.60 -3.26
N TYR A 276 -10.39 2.29 -2.76
CA TYR A 276 -11.58 1.67 -2.17
C TYR A 276 -12.78 1.72 -3.12
N TYR A 277 -13.25 0.56 -3.57
CA TYR A 277 -14.37 0.43 -4.50
C TYR A 277 -15.49 -0.41 -3.88
N SER A 278 -16.76 -0.03 -4.10
CA SER A 278 -17.93 -0.76 -3.55
C SER A 278 -18.46 -1.85 -4.46
N SER A 279 -17.93 -1.92 -5.67
CA SER A 279 -18.32 -2.81 -6.76
C SER A 279 -17.10 -3.14 -7.59
N ASP A 280 -17.23 -4.08 -8.52
CA ASP A 280 -16.14 -4.50 -9.39
C ASP A 280 -15.48 -3.30 -10.09
N PRO A 281 -14.18 -3.02 -9.84
CA PRO A 281 -13.46 -1.94 -10.52
C PRO A 281 -13.26 -2.21 -12.01
N ALA A 282 -13.20 -3.48 -12.45
CA ALA A 282 -13.02 -3.81 -13.86
C ALA A 282 -14.22 -3.33 -14.70
N ALA A 283 -15.44 -3.45 -14.18
CA ALA A 283 -16.65 -2.92 -14.81
C ALA A 283 -16.64 -1.39 -14.98
N GLN A 284 -15.77 -0.68 -14.24
CA GLN A 284 -15.56 0.77 -14.33
C GLN A 284 -14.36 1.14 -15.22
N GLY A 285 -13.73 0.16 -15.88
CA GLY A 285 -12.54 0.36 -16.72
C GLY A 285 -11.24 0.54 -15.94
N ILE A 286 -11.24 0.23 -14.64
CA ILE A 286 -10.06 0.35 -13.79
C ILE A 286 -9.23 -0.92 -13.91
N SER A 287 -7.93 -0.77 -14.15
CA SER A 287 -7.01 -1.90 -14.26
C SER A 287 -6.49 -2.34 -12.89
N PRO A 288 -6.36 -3.65 -12.63
CA PRO A 288 -5.76 -4.13 -11.39
C PRO A 288 -4.26 -3.84 -11.34
N MET A 289 -3.73 -3.65 -10.14
CA MET A 289 -2.28 -3.55 -9.91
C MET A 289 -1.62 -4.93 -9.88
N ARG A 290 -2.34 -5.95 -9.41
CA ARG A 290 -1.89 -7.35 -9.43
C ARG A 290 -3.05 -8.28 -9.74
N THR A 291 -2.75 -9.36 -10.45
CA THR A 291 -3.71 -10.42 -10.79
C THR A 291 -3.10 -11.79 -10.53
N TRP A 292 -3.92 -12.69 -9.99
CA TRP A 292 -3.57 -14.08 -9.78
C TRP A 292 -4.69 -14.98 -10.30
N VAL A 293 -4.31 -16.14 -10.83
CA VAL A 293 -5.20 -17.27 -11.02
C VAL A 293 -4.82 -18.30 -9.96
N MET A 294 -5.72 -18.52 -9.02
CA MET A 294 -5.55 -19.41 -7.87
C MET A 294 -6.39 -20.66 -8.07
N ARG A 295 -5.92 -21.83 -7.62
CA ARG A 295 -6.63 -23.11 -7.78
C ARG A 295 -6.94 -23.75 -6.44
N THR A 296 -8.11 -24.36 -6.31
CA THR A 296 -8.48 -25.13 -5.11
C THR A 296 -7.80 -26.49 -5.02
N ASP A 297 -7.50 -26.94 -3.81
CA ASP A 297 -7.07 -28.31 -3.52
C ASP A 297 -8.25 -29.30 -3.47
N SER A 298 -7.96 -30.59 -3.23
CA SER A 298 -8.97 -31.65 -3.23
C SER A 298 -10.13 -31.44 -2.26
N ASP A 299 -9.90 -30.70 -1.17
CA ASP A 299 -10.89 -30.42 -0.14
C ASP A 299 -11.68 -29.12 -0.45
N GLY A 300 -11.37 -28.46 -1.57
CA GLY A 300 -12.02 -27.23 -2.00
C GLY A 300 -11.39 -25.97 -1.42
N PHE A 301 -10.33 -26.08 -0.63
CA PHE A 301 -9.67 -24.91 -0.05
C PHE A 301 -8.68 -24.29 -1.02
N CYS A 302 -8.49 -22.99 -0.88
CA CYS A 302 -7.41 -22.27 -1.52
C CYS A 302 -6.79 -21.32 -0.49
N TYR A 303 -5.49 -21.47 -0.26
CA TYR A 303 -4.72 -20.57 0.60
C TYR A 303 -4.01 -19.52 -0.26
N PHE A 304 -3.74 -18.34 0.30
CA PHE A 304 -2.98 -17.28 -0.39
C PHE A 304 -1.48 -17.59 -0.38
N ASP A 305 -1.12 -18.75 -0.91
CA ASP A 305 0.22 -19.32 -0.97
C ASP A 305 0.60 -19.69 -2.41
N SER A 306 1.91 -19.66 -2.68
CA SER A 306 2.49 -19.95 -3.98
C SER A 306 2.13 -21.35 -4.53
N SER A 307 1.88 -22.34 -3.67
CA SER A 307 1.49 -23.69 -4.11
C SER A 307 0.11 -23.75 -4.75
N TYR A 308 -0.73 -22.75 -4.49
CA TYR A 308 -2.09 -22.63 -5.05
C TYR A 308 -2.14 -21.74 -6.30
N VAL A 309 -1.03 -21.08 -6.67
CA VAL A 309 -0.96 -20.21 -7.85
C VAL A 309 -0.84 -21.04 -9.13
N VAL A 310 -1.76 -20.83 -10.07
CA VAL A 310 -1.67 -21.33 -11.45
C VAL A 310 -0.85 -20.37 -12.31
N SER A 311 -1.11 -19.07 -12.16
CA SER A 311 -0.37 -17.98 -12.82
C SER A 311 -0.63 -16.66 -12.12
N GLY A 312 0.22 -15.65 -12.32
CA GLY A 312 -0.04 -14.30 -11.80
C GLY A 312 1.22 -13.57 -11.38
N ASP A 313 1.01 -12.40 -10.78
CA ASP A 313 2.07 -11.58 -10.22
C ASP A 313 2.66 -12.19 -8.94
N PRO A 314 3.86 -11.76 -8.49
CA PRO A 314 4.32 -12.05 -7.14
C PRO A 314 3.33 -11.51 -6.09
N PHE A 315 3.25 -12.14 -4.91
CA PHE A 315 2.46 -11.58 -3.81
C PHE A 315 3.10 -10.31 -3.25
N TYR A 316 2.29 -9.45 -2.65
CA TYR A 316 2.81 -8.50 -1.69
C TYR A 316 3.23 -9.25 -0.43
N ILE A 317 4.38 -8.88 0.14
CA ILE A 317 4.95 -9.54 1.32
C ILE A 317 5.00 -8.55 2.48
N GLY A 318 4.24 -8.85 3.52
CA GLY A 318 4.06 -8.01 4.71
C GLY A 318 5.33 -7.82 5.53
N ALA A 319 5.24 -7.03 6.60
CA ALA A 319 6.36 -6.85 7.54
C ALA A 319 6.78 -8.18 8.20
N ALA A 320 5.83 -9.09 8.42
CA ALA A 320 6.07 -10.43 8.97
C ALA A 320 6.66 -11.44 7.96
N GLY A 321 6.82 -11.06 6.69
CA GLY A 321 7.35 -11.94 5.64
C GLY A 321 6.33 -12.89 5.00
N THR A 322 5.05 -12.75 5.31
CA THR A 322 3.96 -13.56 4.76
C THR A 322 3.24 -12.83 3.62
N PRO A 323 2.59 -13.57 2.69
CA PRO A 323 1.67 -12.99 1.72
C PRO A 323 0.57 -12.16 2.40
N THR A 324 0.22 -11.03 1.79
CA THR A 324 -0.72 -10.06 2.35
C THR A 324 -1.44 -9.29 1.24
N PHE A 325 -2.58 -8.70 1.58
CA PHE A 325 -3.16 -7.62 0.80
C PHE A 325 -2.84 -6.24 1.41
N PRO A 326 -2.33 -5.28 0.63
CA PRO A 326 -2.29 -3.89 1.06
C PRO A 326 -3.71 -3.32 1.21
N LEU A 327 -3.81 -2.13 1.83
CA LEU A 327 -5.04 -1.36 1.85
C LEU A 327 -5.50 -1.07 0.42
N GLY A 328 -6.75 -1.41 0.11
CA GLY A 328 -7.28 -1.31 -1.23
C GLY A 328 -8.54 -2.14 -1.41
N THR A 329 -8.76 -2.62 -2.63
CA THR A 329 -9.89 -3.50 -2.97
C THR A 329 -9.38 -4.77 -3.62
N VAL A 330 -9.86 -5.91 -3.15
CA VAL A 330 -9.62 -7.22 -3.73
C VAL A 330 -10.91 -7.72 -4.36
N THR A 331 -10.80 -8.29 -5.56
CA THR A 331 -11.89 -9.02 -6.18
C THR A 331 -11.52 -10.47 -6.43
N VAL A 332 -12.52 -11.35 -6.34
CA VAL A 332 -12.37 -12.79 -6.60
C VAL A 332 -13.54 -13.24 -7.45
N GLN A 333 -13.25 -13.92 -8.56
CA GLN A 333 -14.25 -14.50 -9.43
C GLN A 333 -13.81 -15.89 -9.85
N GLU A 334 -14.73 -16.86 -9.80
CA GLU A 334 -14.46 -18.17 -10.37
C GLU A 334 -14.40 -18.06 -11.89
N THR A 335 -13.32 -18.57 -12.48
CA THR A 335 -13.11 -18.52 -13.93
C THR A 335 -13.14 -19.90 -14.57
N LYS A 336 -13.08 -20.95 -13.76
CA LYS A 336 -13.21 -22.33 -14.19
C LYS A 336 -13.75 -23.18 -13.04
N ALA A 337 -14.94 -23.72 -13.24
CA ALA A 337 -15.56 -24.66 -12.30
C ALA A 337 -14.73 -25.95 -12.20
N PRO A 338 -14.77 -26.63 -11.04
CA PRO A 338 -14.18 -27.94 -10.90
C PRO A 338 -15.00 -28.99 -11.66
N GLU A 339 -14.46 -30.21 -11.80
CA GLU A 339 -15.11 -31.28 -12.54
C GLU A 339 -16.48 -31.64 -11.92
N GLY A 340 -17.50 -31.77 -12.76
CA GLY A 340 -18.85 -32.13 -12.32
C GLY A 340 -19.72 -30.97 -11.83
N TYR A 341 -19.23 -29.72 -11.84
CA TYR A 341 -19.95 -28.53 -11.40
C TYR A 341 -20.16 -27.52 -12.53
N VAL A 342 -21.24 -26.73 -12.43
CA VAL A 342 -21.49 -25.61 -13.37
C VAL A 342 -20.89 -24.33 -12.84
N LEU A 343 -20.17 -23.60 -13.69
CA LEU A 343 -19.56 -22.30 -13.35
C LEU A 343 -20.59 -21.23 -12.96
N SER A 344 -21.81 -21.32 -13.49
CA SER A 344 -22.87 -20.36 -13.24
C SER A 344 -24.22 -21.03 -13.43
N SER A 345 -25.15 -20.78 -12.53
CA SER A 345 -26.53 -21.25 -12.60
C SER A 345 -27.51 -20.10 -12.34
N ALA A 346 -28.80 -20.32 -12.63
CA ALA A 346 -29.82 -19.31 -12.33
C ALA A 346 -29.96 -19.03 -10.81
N ALA A 347 -29.64 -20.02 -9.97
CA ALA A 347 -29.66 -19.86 -8.51
C ALA A 347 -28.35 -19.27 -7.97
N ARG A 348 -27.23 -19.45 -8.69
CA ARG A 348 -25.88 -19.04 -8.32
C ARG A 348 -25.16 -18.47 -9.54
N PRO A 349 -25.44 -17.22 -9.90
CA PRO A 349 -24.68 -16.55 -10.95
C PRO A 349 -23.21 -16.40 -10.54
N ASN A 350 -22.31 -16.47 -11.50
CA ASN A 350 -20.87 -16.27 -11.31
C ASN A 350 -20.50 -14.78 -11.11
N ASP A 351 -20.95 -14.24 -9.98
CA ASP A 351 -20.72 -12.86 -9.59
C ASP A 351 -19.29 -12.65 -9.06
N VAL A 352 -18.82 -11.41 -9.19
CA VAL A 352 -17.52 -10.99 -8.65
C VAL A 352 -17.68 -10.69 -7.16
N PHE A 353 -16.99 -11.43 -6.30
CA PHE A 353 -16.83 -11.05 -4.90
C PHE A 353 -15.91 -9.84 -4.81
N VAL A 354 -16.30 -8.84 -4.02
CA VAL A 354 -15.55 -7.58 -3.85
C VAL A 354 -15.39 -7.29 -2.37
N GLN A 355 -14.15 -7.14 -1.92
CA GLN A 355 -13.83 -6.80 -0.53
C GLN A 355 -12.84 -5.64 -0.45
N ARG A 356 -13.10 -4.72 0.47
CA ARG A 356 -12.18 -3.62 0.81
C ARG A 356 -11.32 -4.01 2.00
N ILE A 357 -10.02 -3.82 1.87
CA ILE A 357 -9.06 -3.95 2.96
C ILE A 357 -8.81 -2.55 3.51
N THR A 358 -9.37 -2.23 4.68
CA THR A 358 -9.31 -0.87 5.26
C THR A 358 -8.58 -0.86 6.59
N MET A 359 -7.93 0.26 6.90
CA MET A 359 -7.24 0.47 8.18
C MET A 359 -8.19 0.27 9.37
N SER A 360 -9.40 0.84 9.30
CA SER A 360 -10.41 0.67 10.37
C SER A 360 -10.88 -0.78 10.51
N GLY A 361 -10.90 -1.54 9.41
CA GLY A 361 -11.18 -2.97 9.45
C GLY A 361 -10.10 -3.72 10.22
N ILE A 362 -8.82 -3.44 9.93
CA ILE A 362 -7.67 -4.09 10.56
C ILE A 362 -7.62 -3.75 12.05
N GLU A 363 -7.83 -2.48 12.40
CA GLU A 363 -7.86 -2.05 13.80
C GLU A 363 -9.04 -2.65 14.58
N GLY A 364 -10.19 -2.83 13.92
CA GLY A 364 -11.37 -3.45 14.52
C GLY A 364 -11.29 -4.97 14.65
N ASN A 365 -10.51 -5.63 13.78
CA ASN A 365 -10.25 -7.06 13.80
C ASN A 365 -8.77 -7.35 13.52
N PRO A 366 -7.90 -7.31 14.55
CA PRO A 366 -6.45 -7.45 14.36
C PRO A 366 -6.02 -8.86 13.92
N ALA A 367 -6.95 -9.82 13.88
CA ALA A 367 -6.67 -11.18 13.44
C ALA A 367 -6.65 -11.34 11.92
N GLU A 368 -7.49 -10.59 11.16
CA GLU A 368 -7.57 -10.58 9.69
C GLU A 368 -8.81 -9.75 9.24
N VAL A 369 -8.68 -8.89 8.22
CA VAL A 369 -9.84 -8.24 7.56
C VAL A 369 -10.42 -9.12 6.49
N TRP A 370 -9.57 -9.74 5.70
CA TRP A 370 -9.94 -10.76 4.74
C TRP A 370 -10.67 -11.88 5.48
N ASN A 371 -11.89 -12.16 5.03
CA ASN A 371 -12.64 -13.30 5.54
C ASN A 371 -12.72 -14.30 4.41
N GLU A 372 -12.31 -15.55 4.67
CA GLU A 372 -12.45 -16.65 3.73
C GLU A 372 -13.88 -16.66 3.17
N HIS A 373 -14.00 -16.40 1.86
CA HIS A 373 -15.29 -16.41 1.21
C HIS A 373 -15.61 -17.81 0.70
N GLN A 374 -16.85 -18.26 0.94
CA GLN A 374 -17.32 -19.54 0.44
C GLN A 374 -17.98 -19.37 -0.93
N PHE A 375 -17.49 -20.10 -1.93
CA PHE A 375 -18.02 -20.14 -3.29
C PHE A 375 -18.77 -21.44 -3.56
N LEU A 376 -20.05 -21.33 -3.88
CA LEU A 376 -20.97 -22.45 -4.04
C LEU A 376 -21.29 -22.73 -5.50
N ASP A 377 -21.15 -23.98 -5.95
CA ASP A 377 -21.54 -24.38 -7.31
C ASP A 377 -22.60 -25.46 -7.26
N ASP A 378 -23.52 -25.40 -8.22
CA ASP A 378 -24.44 -26.48 -8.46
C ASP A 378 -23.75 -27.60 -9.26
N SER A 379 -23.97 -28.86 -8.89
CA SER A 379 -23.54 -29.99 -9.72
C SER A 379 -24.23 -29.92 -11.07
N ILE A 380 -23.47 -30.27 -12.12
CA ILE A 380 -24.04 -30.64 -13.42
C ILE A 380 -25.06 -31.75 -13.17
N ARG A 381 -26.23 -31.66 -13.82
CA ARG A 381 -27.33 -32.62 -13.67
C ARG A 381 -27.78 -33.14 -15.01
N GLY A 382 -28.26 -34.38 -15.02
CA GLY A 382 -28.70 -35.10 -16.20
C GLY A 382 -29.85 -36.06 -15.89
N GLY A 383 -30.34 -36.73 -16.93
CA GLY A 383 -31.35 -37.76 -16.84
C GLY A 383 -30.97 -39.00 -17.63
N VAL A 384 -31.65 -40.11 -17.34
CA VAL A 384 -31.49 -41.37 -18.06
C VAL A 384 -32.75 -41.63 -18.86
N LYS A 385 -32.57 -42.04 -20.12
CA LYS A 385 -33.63 -42.56 -20.97
C LYS A 385 -33.17 -43.88 -21.57
N THR A 386 -34.00 -44.90 -21.46
CA THR A 386 -33.80 -46.21 -22.07
C THR A 386 -35.05 -46.64 -22.83
N THR A 387 -34.91 -47.62 -23.70
CA THR A 387 -36.02 -48.28 -24.37
C THR A 387 -35.87 -49.78 -24.18
N LYS A 388 -36.86 -50.42 -23.57
CA LYS A 388 -36.95 -51.87 -23.48
C LYS A 388 -37.28 -52.41 -24.88
N LEU A 389 -36.40 -53.27 -25.38
CA LEU A 389 -36.55 -53.93 -26.67
C LEU A 389 -36.74 -55.43 -26.46
N ASP A 390 -37.39 -56.06 -27.43
CA ASP A 390 -37.32 -57.50 -27.65
C ASP A 390 -35.91 -57.87 -28.09
N GLY A 391 -35.35 -58.94 -27.51
CA GLY A 391 -33.97 -59.35 -27.77
C GLY A 391 -33.75 -59.91 -29.18
N TYR A 392 -34.79 -60.47 -29.82
CA TYR A 392 -34.70 -61.04 -31.16
C TYR A 392 -34.94 -59.99 -32.25
N TYR A 393 -36.01 -59.20 -32.13
CA TYR A 393 -36.32 -58.13 -33.09
C TYR A 393 -35.45 -56.88 -32.93
N GLN A 394 -34.81 -56.71 -31.77
CA GLN A 394 -34.09 -55.49 -31.40
C GLN A 394 -34.97 -54.24 -31.58
N SER A 395 -36.25 -54.37 -31.25
CA SER A 395 -37.25 -53.30 -31.39
C SER A 395 -38.22 -53.30 -30.21
N ALA A 396 -38.98 -52.22 -30.03
CA ALA A 396 -40.05 -52.15 -29.02
C ALA A 396 -41.33 -52.92 -29.44
N THR A 397 -41.21 -53.89 -30.35
CA THR A 397 -42.32 -54.76 -30.76
C THR A 397 -42.23 -56.07 -29.99
N ALA A 398 -43.29 -56.42 -29.27
CA ALA A 398 -43.31 -57.64 -28.48
C ALA A 398 -43.52 -58.90 -29.32
N GLN A 399 -42.98 -60.03 -28.85
CA GLN A 399 -43.28 -61.35 -29.36
C GLN A 399 -44.60 -61.89 -28.78
N GLY A 400 -45.43 -62.47 -29.64
CA GLY A 400 -46.69 -63.09 -29.23
C GLY A 400 -47.60 -62.13 -28.46
N ASP A 401 -48.15 -62.62 -27.35
CA ASP A 401 -49.02 -61.85 -26.43
C ASP A 401 -48.23 -61.03 -25.39
N GLY A 402 -46.90 -60.92 -25.52
CA GLY A 402 -46.06 -60.15 -24.61
C GLY A 402 -46.24 -58.63 -24.75
N THR A 403 -45.68 -57.87 -23.81
CA THR A 403 -45.69 -56.40 -23.83
C THR A 403 -44.30 -55.82 -23.59
N MET A 404 -44.07 -54.57 -24.00
CA MET A 404 -42.89 -53.77 -23.61
C MET A 404 -43.18 -52.86 -22.41
N GLN A 405 -44.44 -52.77 -21.98
CA GLN A 405 -44.87 -51.95 -20.86
C GLN A 405 -44.61 -52.64 -19.52
N GLY A 406 -44.26 -51.86 -18.51
CA GLY A 406 -44.18 -52.34 -17.12
C GLY A 406 -42.83 -52.93 -16.74
N ALA A 407 -41.85 -52.98 -17.67
CA ALA A 407 -40.47 -53.29 -17.32
C ALA A 407 -39.97 -52.21 -16.35
N THR A 408 -39.48 -52.62 -15.19
CA THR A 408 -39.06 -51.69 -14.14
C THR A 408 -37.56 -51.79 -13.96
N PHE A 409 -36.90 -50.63 -13.92
CA PHE A 409 -35.46 -50.51 -13.77
C PHE A 409 -35.11 -49.67 -12.54
N ALA A 410 -34.21 -50.19 -11.72
CA ALA A 410 -33.57 -49.43 -10.65
C ALA A 410 -32.32 -48.72 -11.20
N ILE A 411 -32.14 -47.46 -10.81
CA ILE A 411 -30.94 -46.68 -11.06
C ILE A 411 -30.15 -46.63 -9.76
N LYS A 412 -28.91 -47.13 -9.76
CA LYS A 412 -28.05 -47.22 -8.59
C LYS A 412 -26.91 -46.21 -8.69
N ASN A 413 -26.60 -45.50 -7.60
CA ASN A 413 -25.38 -44.70 -7.51
C ASN A 413 -24.17 -45.62 -7.57
N ALA A 414 -23.35 -45.51 -8.61
CA ALA A 414 -22.09 -46.25 -8.75
C ALA A 414 -20.87 -45.32 -8.69
N SER A 415 -21.07 -44.07 -8.25
CA SER A 415 -20.01 -43.08 -8.07
C SER A 415 -19.23 -43.32 -6.79
N GLY A 416 -18.07 -42.65 -6.67
CA GLY A 416 -17.25 -42.70 -5.45
C GLY A 416 -17.85 -41.95 -4.26
N ASN A 417 -18.65 -40.90 -4.50
CA ASN A 417 -19.26 -40.08 -3.46
C ASN A 417 -20.79 -40.26 -3.40
N PRO A 418 -21.43 -39.88 -2.27
CA PRO A 418 -22.88 -39.79 -2.18
C PRO A 418 -23.48 -38.81 -3.20
N VAL A 419 -24.74 -39.02 -3.56
CA VAL A 419 -25.50 -38.13 -4.46
C VAL A 419 -26.77 -37.63 -3.79
N VAL A 420 -27.15 -36.38 -4.05
CA VAL A 420 -28.40 -35.81 -3.55
C VAL A 420 -29.44 -35.76 -4.66
N VAL A 421 -30.50 -36.57 -4.52
CA VAL A 421 -31.62 -36.67 -5.48
C VAL A 421 -32.93 -36.41 -4.73
N GLY A 422 -33.69 -35.40 -5.16
CA GLY A 422 -34.95 -35.02 -4.51
C GLY A 422 -34.79 -34.61 -3.03
N GLY A 423 -33.63 -34.07 -2.65
CA GLY A 423 -33.31 -33.69 -1.26
C GLY A 423 -32.89 -34.86 -0.35
N VAL A 424 -32.79 -36.07 -0.89
CA VAL A 424 -32.33 -37.26 -0.15
C VAL A 424 -30.91 -37.61 -0.59
N THR A 425 -30.05 -37.92 0.38
CA THR A 425 -28.68 -38.37 0.14
C THR A 425 -28.64 -39.88 -0.07
N TYR A 426 -27.98 -40.33 -1.14
CA TYR A 426 -27.81 -41.73 -1.48
C TYR A 426 -26.32 -42.10 -1.55
N GLU A 427 -25.89 -42.95 -0.63
CA GLU A 427 -24.54 -43.52 -0.59
C GLU A 427 -24.22 -44.34 -1.86
N PRO A 428 -22.93 -44.51 -2.20
CA PRO A 428 -22.51 -45.47 -3.21
C PRO A 428 -23.16 -46.85 -3.02
N GLY A 429 -23.68 -47.41 -4.11
CA GLY A 429 -24.38 -48.70 -4.14
C GLY A 429 -25.86 -48.64 -3.77
N LYS A 430 -26.44 -47.47 -3.47
CA LYS A 430 -27.88 -47.33 -3.22
C LYS A 430 -28.67 -47.01 -4.49
N ASP A 431 -29.86 -47.59 -4.60
CA ASP A 431 -30.82 -47.28 -5.65
C ASP A 431 -31.40 -45.87 -5.39
N VAL A 432 -31.23 -44.96 -6.36
CA VAL A 432 -31.56 -43.53 -6.25
C VAL A 432 -32.88 -43.16 -6.92
N ALA A 433 -33.30 -43.95 -7.90
CA ALA A 433 -34.54 -43.74 -8.65
C ALA A 433 -34.99 -45.06 -9.30
N THR A 434 -36.27 -45.12 -9.62
CA THR A 434 -36.88 -46.23 -10.36
C THR A 434 -37.63 -45.67 -11.56
N ILE A 435 -37.45 -46.28 -12.73
CA ILE A 435 -38.17 -45.93 -13.96
C ILE A 435 -38.90 -47.16 -14.51
N THR A 436 -40.07 -46.94 -15.10
CA THR A 436 -40.91 -48.01 -15.67
C THR A 436 -41.20 -47.73 -17.14
N SER A 437 -41.13 -48.76 -17.98
CA SER A 437 -41.37 -48.63 -19.41
C SER A 437 -42.86 -48.42 -19.75
N GLY A 438 -43.11 -47.52 -20.71
CA GLY A 438 -44.41 -47.34 -21.35
C GLY A 438 -44.70 -48.43 -22.39
N ALA A 439 -45.86 -48.32 -23.06
CA ALA A 439 -46.26 -49.21 -24.15
C ALA A 439 -45.31 -49.16 -25.36
N ASP A 440 -44.61 -48.03 -25.55
CA ASP A 440 -43.55 -47.84 -26.53
C ASP A 440 -42.18 -48.37 -26.07
N GLY A 441 -42.14 -49.03 -24.90
CA GLY A 441 -40.93 -49.55 -24.27
C GLY A 441 -40.07 -48.48 -23.60
N VAL A 442 -40.40 -47.18 -23.70
CA VAL A 442 -39.56 -46.10 -23.17
C VAL A 442 -39.70 -45.98 -21.66
N ALA A 443 -38.57 -45.94 -20.95
CA ALA A 443 -38.49 -45.58 -19.53
C ALA A 443 -37.50 -44.42 -19.37
N GLN A 444 -37.86 -43.38 -18.63
CA GLN A 444 -36.98 -42.21 -18.45
C GLN A 444 -37.19 -41.48 -17.13
N THR A 445 -36.14 -40.84 -16.65
CA THR A 445 -36.21 -39.86 -15.55
C THR A 445 -36.53 -38.46 -16.10
N ALA A 446 -36.72 -37.48 -15.21
CA ALA A 446 -36.54 -36.08 -15.58
C ALA A 446 -35.10 -35.84 -16.08
N SER A 447 -34.90 -34.86 -16.95
CA SER A 447 -33.61 -34.57 -17.62
C SER A 447 -32.52 -34.01 -16.70
N ASP A 448 -32.86 -33.68 -15.46
CA ASP A 448 -32.00 -33.05 -14.45
C ASP A 448 -32.06 -33.77 -13.09
N LEU A 449 -32.62 -34.99 -13.06
CA LEU A 449 -32.83 -35.72 -11.81
C LEU A 449 -31.50 -36.09 -11.12
N LEU A 450 -30.53 -36.57 -11.89
CA LEU A 450 -29.30 -37.19 -11.39
C LEU A 450 -28.14 -36.19 -11.43
N PRO A 451 -27.43 -35.96 -10.32
CA PRO A 451 -26.19 -35.20 -10.35
C PRO A 451 -25.08 -35.93 -11.11
N TYR A 452 -24.04 -35.19 -11.48
CA TYR A 452 -22.91 -35.70 -12.24
C TYR A 452 -22.27 -36.89 -11.53
N GLY A 453 -22.10 -37.99 -12.25
CA GLY A 453 -21.55 -39.21 -11.68
C GLY A 453 -21.76 -40.44 -12.55
N THR A 454 -21.36 -41.57 -11.98
CA THR A 454 -21.53 -42.90 -12.59
C THR A 454 -22.72 -43.59 -11.96
N TYR A 455 -23.58 -44.18 -12.80
CA TYR A 455 -24.77 -44.89 -12.38
C TYR A 455 -24.88 -46.23 -13.09
N GLU A 456 -25.54 -47.18 -12.43
CA GLU A 456 -25.88 -48.48 -13.01
C GLU A 456 -27.39 -48.56 -13.16
N LEU A 457 -27.86 -48.97 -14.35
CA LEU A 457 -29.26 -49.26 -14.62
C LEU A 457 -29.45 -50.77 -14.61
N ARG A 458 -30.35 -51.28 -13.75
CA ARG A 458 -30.63 -52.71 -13.60
C ARG A 458 -32.12 -52.97 -13.74
N GLU A 459 -32.51 -53.89 -14.63
CA GLU A 459 -33.90 -54.37 -14.67
C GLU A 459 -34.19 -55.12 -13.37
N THR A 460 -35.32 -54.81 -12.72
CA THR A 460 -35.75 -55.45 -11.47
C THR A 460 -37.07 -56.20 -11.64
N VAL A 461 -37.87 -55.82 -12.63
CA VAL A 461 -39.12 -56.50 -12.98
C VAL A 461 -39.21 -56.54 -14.51
N PRO A 462 -39.28 -57.72 -15.14
CA PRO A 462 -39.46 -57.80 -16.58
C PRO A 462 -40.91 -57.42 -16.96
N PRO A 463 -41.13 -56.97 -18.20
CA PRO A 463 -42.50 -56.78 -18.70
C PRO A 463 -43.17 -58.15 -18.93
N GLU A 464 -44.51 -58.17 -18.98
CA GLU A 464 -45.27 -59.41 -19.15
C GLU A 464 -44.85 -60.14 -20.44
N GLY A 465 -44.62 -61.46 -20.33
CA GLY A 465 -44.14 -62.32 -21.42
C GLY A 465 -42.62 -62.40 -21.58
N TYR A 466 -41.83 -61.70 -20.76
CA TYR A 466 -40.35 -61.73 -20.80
C TYR A 466 -39.74 -62.26 -19.50
N LEU A 467 -38.54 -62.83 -19.63
CA LEU A 467 -37.67 -63.11 -18.49
C LEU A 467 -36.91 -61.85 -18.09
N LEU A 468 -36.51 -61.79 -16.81
CA LEU A 468 -35.62 -60.75 -16.32
C LEU A 468 -34.28 -60.82 -17.07
N SER A 469 -33.76 -59.67 -17.48
CA SER A 469 -32.45 -59.59 -18.12
C SER A 469 -31.34 -60.07 -17.18
N ASP A 470 -30.42 -60.88 -17.72
CA ASP A 470 -29.23 -61.39 -17.02
C ASP A 470 -28.25 -60.29 -16.57
#